data_AF-A0A8D8LD33-F1
#
_entry.id   AF-A0A8D8LD33-F1
#
_cell.length_a   1.000
_cell.length_b   1.000
_cell.length_c   1.000
_cell.angle_alpha   90.00
_cell.angle_beta   90.00
_cell.angle_gamma   90.00
#
_symmetry.space_group_name_H-M   'P 1'
#
loop_
_entity.id
_entity.type
_entity.pdbx_description
1 polymer ?
#
loop_
_entity_poly.entity_id
_entity_poly.type
_entity_poly.pdbx_seq_one_letter_code
_entity_poly.pdbx_strand_id
1 'polypeptide(L)'
;LVGNKATQLSTRGSTDIRLSGAGKHVGLSVTVDIEPQNYMAPTKSFFGAEVFLHSPNDFPADSDFEDTLQPGWDVDFCVTPMPIDSSDSLRRVPLKKRQCFMEGEGTVQSGSSFSSNLCMSECRLRTIVKLCNCVPFFYADFSEF
;
A
#
# COMPACT_ATOMS: atom_id res chain seq x y z
N LEU A 1 10.31 25.60 -9.22
CA LEU A 1 11.46 25.33 -8.34
C LEU A 1 11.66 23.83 -8.34
N VAL A 2 12.86 23.41 -8.75
CA VAL A 2 13.26 22.03 -9.05
C VAL A 2 13.02 21.10 -7.85
N GLY A 3 12.47 19.92 -8.10
CA GLY A 3 12.25 18.91 -7.08
C GLY A 3 12.02 17.53 -7.69
N ASN A 4 13.10 16.84 -8.06
CA ASN A 4 13.08 15.40 -8.32
C ASN A 4 12.79 14.69 -7.00
N LYS A 5 11.54 14.27 -6.85
CA LYS A 5 11.14 13.19 -5.97
C LYS A 5 10.13 12.38 -6.75
N ALA A 6 10.28 11.06 -6.78
CA ALA A 6 9.09 10.24 -6.78
C ALA A 6 8.20 10.83 -5.70
N THR A 7 7.07 11.44 -6.07
CA THR A 7 6.10 11.91 -5.09
C THR A 7 5.46 10.67 -4.49
N GLN A 8 6.23 9.93 -3.69
CA GLN A 8 5.67 9.54 -2.41
C GLN A 8 5.23 10.86 -1.80
N LEU A 9 3.93 11.01 -1.54
CA LEU A 9 3.51 11.78 -0.39
C LEU A 9 4.08 11.07 0.86
N SER A 10 5.40 11.05 1.00
CA SER A 10 6.08 10.88 2.28
C SER A 10 5.94 12.22 2.96
N THR A 11 4.75 12.45 3.52
CA THR A 11 4.63 13.39 4.61
C THR A 11 5.58 12.88 5.69
N ARG A 12 6.54 13.72 6.09
CA ARG A 12 7.28 13.48 7.33
C ARG A 12 6.23 13.40 8.44
N GLY A 13 5.93 12.19 8.87
CA GLY A 13 4.77 11.85 9.70
C GLY A 13 3.57 11.42 8.85
N SER A 14 3.22 10.13 8.92
CA SER A 14 1.96 9.60 8.40
C SER A 14 0.82 10.25 9.20
N THR A 15 0.16 11.25 8.63
CA THR A 15 -1.06 11.83 9.19
C THR A 15 -2.19 11.49 8.25
N ASP A 16 -3.11 10.65 8.69
CA ASP A 16 -4.32 10.30 7.97
C ASP A 16 -5.07 11.59 7.55
N ILE A 17 -5.16 11.84 6.25
CA ILE A 17 -5.90 12.97 5.70
C ILE A 17 -7.36 12.55 5.55
N ARG A 18 -8.24 13.20 6.32
CA ARG A 18 -9.69 12.98 6.23
C ARG A 18 -10.31 13.97 5.25
N LEU A 19 -11.06 13.46 4.29
CA LEU A 19 -11.81 14.27 3.34
C LEU A 19 -13.13 14.75 3.96
N SER A 20 -13.52 15.99 3.67
CA SER A 20 -14.75 16.60 4.20
C SER A 20 -16.03 16.12 3.49
N GLY A 21 -15.90 15.36 2.40
CA GLY A 21 -17.02 14.87 1.60
C GLY A 21 -16.55 14.11 0.35
N ALA A 22 -17.48 13.87 -0.57
CA ALA A 22 -17.21 13.22 -1.85
C ALA A 22 -17.24 14.22 -3.01
N GLY A 23 -16.35 14.03 -3.99
CA GLY A 23 -16.31 14.81 -5.24
C GLY A 23 -14.90 15.19 -5.67
N LYS A 24 -14.71 15.43 -6.97
CA LYS A 24 -13.40 15.76 -7.59
C LYS A 24 -12.68 16.95 -6.93
N HIS A 25 -13.43 17.93 -6.41
CA HIS A 25 -12.90 19.15 -5.80
C HIS A 25 -12.55 19.02 -4.31
N VAL A 26 -12.94 17.92 -3.65
CA VAL A 26 -12.63 17.64 -2.24
C VAL A 26 -11.76 16.39 -2.06
N GLY A 27 -11.40 15.72 -3.15
CA GLY A 27 -10.53 14.55 -3.16
C GLY A 27 -9.05 14.90 -3.26
N LEU A 28 -8.23 13.87 -3.52
CA LEU A 28 -6.82 14.03 -3.81
C LEU A 28 -6.63 14.41 -5.28
N SER A 29 -5.95 15.52 -5.55
CA SER A 29 -5.53 15.91 -6.91
C SER A 29 -4.02 16.00 -6.95
N VAL A 30 -3.41 15.28 -7.90
CA VAL A 30 -1.97 15.22 -8.10
C VAL A 30 -1.67 15.48 -9.55
N THR A 31 -0.69 16.35 -9.81
CA THR A 31 -0.11 16.54 -11.14
C THR A 31 1.30 15.99 -11.11
N VAL A 32 1.60 15.07 -12.03
CA VAL A 32 2.90 14.40 -12.12
C VAL A 32 3.61 14.85 -13.38
N ASP A 33 4.87 15.26 -13.24
CA ASP A 33 5.77 15.51 -14.38
C ASP A 33 6.59 14.23 -14.65
N ILE A 34 6.34 13.61 -15.80
CA ILE A 34 6.91 12.30 -16.16
C ILE A 34 8.30 12.43 -16.81
N GLU A 35 8.79 13.63 -17.12
CA GLU A 35 10.13 13.89 -17.67
C GLU A 35 10.80 12.71 -18.44
N PRO A 36 10.28 12.29 -19.62
CA PRO A 36 10.69 11.04 -20.28
C PRO A 36 12.19 10.96 -20.59
N GLN A 37 12.84 12.12 -20.72
CA GLN A 37 14.26 12.26 -21.03
C GLN A 37 15.17 11.79 -19.88
N ASN A 38 14.63 11.72 -18.66
CA ASN A 38 15.36 11.44 -17.43
C ASN A 38 15.09 10.03 -16.89
N TYR A 39 14.34 9.20 -17.63
CA TYR A 39 14.12 7.80 -17.27
C TYR A 39 15.37 6.97 -17.57
N MET A 40 16.15 6.68 -16.53
CA MET A 40 17.34 5.85 -16.60
C MET A 40 16.99 4.39 -16.24
N ALA A 41 17.35 3.44 -17.10
CA ALA A 41 17.14 2.00 -16.90
C ALA A 41 15.70 1.60 -16.50
N PRO A 42 14.68 1.94 -17.32
CA PRO A 42 13.30 1.63 -16.98
C PRO A 42 13.05 0.11 -16.96
N THR A 43 12.30 -0.36 -15.96
CA THR A 43 11.85 -1.76 -15.84
C THR A 43 10.65 -2.06 -16.74
N LYS A 44 9.90 -1.02 -17.15
CA LYS A 44 8.75 -1.09 -18.05
C LYS A 44 9.10 -0.46 -19.40
N SER A 45 8.46 -0.91 -20.47
CA SER A 45 8.69 -0.42 -21.85
C SER A 45 7.90 0.85 -22.19
N PHE A 46 7.45 1.61 -21.19
CA PHE A 46 6.69 2.85 -21.36
C PHE A 46 7.15 3.89 -20.33
N PHE A 47 6.89 5.16 -20.61
CA PHE A 47 7.10 6.26 -19.67
C PHE A 47 5.74 6.67 -19.10
N GLY A 48 5.65 6.78 -17.78
CA GLY A 48 4.39 6.99 -17.08
C GLY A 48 4.54 6.86 -15.56
N ALA A 49 3.44 7.07 -14.84
CA ALA A 49 3.36 6.85 -13.41
C ALA A 49 2.43 5.69 -13.11
N GLU A 50 2.83 4.80 -12.20
CA GLU A 50 1.98 3.74 -11.66
C GLU A 50 1.28 4.28 -10.40
N VAL A 51 -0.03 4.12 -10.35
CA VAL A 51 -0.90 4.56 -9.25
C VAL A 51 -1.42 3.33 -8.54
N PHE A 52 -1.12 3.21 -7.26
CA PHE A 52 -1.59 2.14 -6.39
C PHE A 52 -2.62 2.68 -5.40
N LEU A 53 -3.70 1.95 -5.20
CA LEU A 53 -4.72 2.26 -4.19
C LEU A 53 -4.91 1.05 -3.27
N HIS A 54 -4.56 1.23 -2.00
CA HIS A 54 -4.64 0.22 -0.96
C HIS A 54 -4.97 0.85 0.40
N SER A 55 -5.23 0.01 1.40
CA SER A 55 -5.44 0.44 2.79
C SER A 55 -4.13 0.98 3.40
N PRO A 56 -4.15 2.03 4.24
CA PRO A 56 -2.94 2.62 4.82
C PRO A 56 -2.16 1.67 5.73
N ASN A 57 -2.83 0.67 6.33
CA ASN A 57 -2.19 -0.32 7.20
C ASN A 57 -1.84 -1.61 6.46
N ASP A 58 -1.99 -1.64 5.13
CA ASP A 58 -1.70 -2.82 4.33
C ASP A 58 -0.46 -2.63 3.46
N PHE A 59 0.25 -3.73 3.25
CA PHE A 59 1.37 -3.73 2.31
C PHE A 59 0.80 -3.89 0.89
N PRO A 60 1.19 -3.02 -0.07
CA PRO A 60 0.71 -3.12 -1.44
C PRO A 60 0.97 -4.51 -2.01
N ALA A 61 -0.10 -5.22 -2.35
CA ALA A 61 -0.03 -6.54 -2.95
C ALA A 61 -0.43 -6.47 -4.42
N ASP A 62 -0.02 -7.48 -5.21
CA ASP A 62 -0.39 -7.60 -6.64
C ASP A 62 -1.92 -7.65 -6.87
N SER A 63 -2.70 -7.93 -5.82
CA SER A 63 -4.17 -7.93 -5.85
C SER A 63 -4.81 -6.55 -5.64
N ASP A 64 -4.02 -5.56 -5.23
CA ASP A 64 -4.53 -4.21 -5.01
C ASP A 64 -4.77 -3.51 -6.34
N PHE A 65 -5.53 -2.41 -6.29
CA PHE A 65 -5.77 -1.62 -7.49
C PHE A 65 -4.47 -0.96 -7.95
N GLU A 66 -4.10 -1.22 -9.20
CA GLU A 66 -2.97 -0.61 -9.90
C GLU A 66 -3.47 -0.07 -11.25
N ASP A 67 -3.08 1.15 -11.59
CA ASP A 67 -3.28 1.71 -12.92
C ASP A 67 -2.03 2.47 -13.38
N THR A 68 -1.86 2.61 -14.69
CA THR A 68 -0.72 3.28 -15.32
C THR A 68 -1.18 4.54 -16.03
N LEU A 69 -0.62 5.68 -15.63
CA LEU A 69 -0.84 6.98 -16.25
C LEU A 69 0.24 7.30 -17.27
N GLN A 70 -0.16 7.63 -18.49
CA GLN A 70 0.75 8.12 -19.54
C GLN A 70 0.78 9.65 -19.59
N PRO A 71 1.86 10.25 -20.11
CA PRO A 71 1.94 11.70 -20.33
C PRO A 71 0.75 12.23 -21.15
N GLY A 72 0.16 13.34 -20.68
CA GLY A 72 -0.96 14.00 -21.35
C GLY A 72 -2.35 13.45 -20.99
N TRP A 73 -2.44 12.48 -20.10
CA TRP A 73 -3.71 11.98 -19.58
C TRP A 73 -4.21 12.84 -18.42
N ASP A 74 -5.53 13.07 -18.37
CA ASP A 74 -6.27 13.56 -17.21
C ASP A 74 -7.26 12.46 -16.81
N VAL A 75 -7.02 11.83 -15.66
CA VAL A 75 -7.75 10.64 -15.20
C VAL A 75 -8.33 10.90 -13.82
N ASP A 76 -9.63 10.60 -13.67
CA ASP A 76 -10.34 10.67 -12.41
C ASP A 76 -10.63 9.27 -11.86
N PHE A 77 -10.12 8.96 -10.68
CA PHE A 77 -10.41 7.71 -9.97
C PHE A 77 -11.55 7.91 -8.97
N CYS A 78 -12.67 7.22 -9.17
CA CYS A 78 -13.77 7.19 -8.22
C CYS A 78 -13.57 6.03 -7.23
N VAL A 79 -13.20 6.34 -6.00
CA VAL A 79 -12.93 5.34 -4.96
C VAL A 79 -14.17 5.13 -4.10
N THR A 80 -14.70 3.90 -4.09
CA THR A 80 -15.79 3.49 -3.19
C THR A 80 -15.28 2.44 -2.21
N PRO A 81 -15.12 2.77 -0.91
CA PRO A 81 -14.66 1.81 0.08
C PRO A 81 -15.74 0.76 0.35
N MET A 82 -15.34 -0.51 0.40
CA MET A 82 -16.20 -1.63 0.78
C MET A 82 -15.62 -2.30 2.03
N PRO A 83 -15.94 -1.82 3.24
CA PRO A 83 -15.47 -2.44 4.46
C PRO A 83 -16.13 -3.81 4.64
N ILE A 84 -15.31 -4.83 4.91
CA ILE A 84 -15.77 -6.19 5.21
C ILE A 84 -15.33 -6.50 6.63
N ASP A 85 -16.30 -6.50 7.55
CA ASP A 85 -16.05 -6.78 8.96
C ASP A 85 -16.70 -8.08 9.42
N SER A 86 -16.02 -8.72 10.35
CA SER A 86 -16.49 -9.93 11.03
C SER A 86 -17.33 -9.58 12.25
N SER A 87 -18.42 -10.30 12.48
CA SER A 87 -19.21 -10.15 13.71
C SER A 87 -18.41 -10.57 14.94
N ASP A 88 -18.49 -9.80 16.03
CA ASP A 88 -17.88 -10.13 17.33
C ASP A 88 -18.28 -11.51 17.86
N SER A 89 -19.47 -12.00 17.48
CA SER A 89 -19.94 -13.33 17.85
C SER A 89 -19.00 -14.46 17.41
N LEU A 90 -18.20 -14.23 16.35
CA LEU A 90 -17.19 -15.17 15.84
C LEU A 90 -16.01 -15.36 16.80
N ARG A 91 -15.76 -14.46 17.76
CA ARG A 91 -14.74 -14.65 18.80
C ARG A 91 -15.01 -15.90 19.65
N ARG A 92 -16.28 -16.34 19.74
CA ARG A 92 -16.68 -17.56 20.45
C ARG A 92 -16.41 -18.84 19.64
N VAL A 93 -16.20 -18.73 18.33
CA VAL A 93 -15.84 -19.87 17.48
C VAL A 93 -14.33 -20.10 17.62
N PRO A 94 -13.89 -21.32 17.98
CA PRO A 94 -12.46 -21.61 18.10
C PRO A 94 -11.71 -21.29 16.81
N LEU A 95 -10.50 -20.71 16.91
CA LEU A 95 -9.66 -20.31 15.78
C LEU A 95 -9.54 -21.41 14.71
N LYS A 96 -9.32 -22.66 15.14
CA LYS A 96 -9.23 -23.84 14.27
C LYS A 96 -10.49 -24.13 13.44
N LYS A 97 -11.64 -23.59 13.81
CA LYS A 97 -12.89 -23.76 13.04
C LYS A 97 -13.17 -22.58 12.13
N ARG A 98 -12.90 -21.36 12.58
CA ARG A 98 -13.15 -20.14 11.78
C ARG A 98 -12.08 -19.81 10.77
N GLN A 99 -10.84 -20.30 10.95
CA GLN A 99 -9.74 -20.16 10.00
C GLN A 99 -9.35 -18.71 9.65
N CYS A 100 -9.75 -17.73 10.45
CA CYS A 100 -9.35 -16.32 10.34
C CYS A 100 -9.02 -15.74 11.72
N PHE A 101 -8.12 -14.77 11.76
CA PHE A 101 -7.76 -14.04 12.99
C PHE A 101 -8.70 -12.83 13.18
N MET A 102 -9.12 -12.60 14.42
CA MET A 102 -9.75 -11.34 14.81
C MET A 102 -8.68 -10.35 15.29
N GLU A 103 -9.06 -9.09 15.46
CA GLU A 103 -8.16 -8.08 16.01
C GLU A 103 -7.54 -8.52 17.34
N GLY A 104 -6.22 -8.40 17.43
CA GLY A 104 -5.40 -8.78 18.59
C GLY A 104 -5.03 -10.27 18.69
N GLU A 105 -5.51 -11.13 17.79
CA GLU A 105 -5.20 -12.58 17.82
C GLU A 105 -4.06 -12.97 16.88
N GLY A 106 -3.80 -12.17 15.85
CA GLY A 106 -2.69 -12.38 14.91
C GLY A 106 -1.36 -11.90 15.49
N THR A 107 -0.27 -12.62 15.17
CA THR A 107 1.09 -12.22 15.54
C THR A 107 1.76 -11.53 14.36
N VAL A 108 1.46 -10.23 14.18
CA VAL A 108 2.18 -9.37 13.25
C VAL A 108 3.24 -8.62 14.06
N GLN A 109 4.50 -8.67 13.64
CA GLN A 109 5.58 -8.02 14.40
C GLN A 109 5.55 -6.50 14.23
N SER A 110 4.99 -6.01 13.11
CA SER A 110 4.87 -4.60 12.75
C SER A 110 3.97 -3.75 13.66
N GLY A 111 3.29 -4.33 14.66
CA GLY A 111 2.51 -3.57 15.65
C GLY A 111 1.24 -2.87 15.11
N SER A 112 0.93 -3.08 13.84
CA SER A 112 -0.26 -2.56 13.14
C SER A 112 -1.45 -3.51 13.23
N SER A 113 -2.64 -3.03 12.84
CA SER A 113 -3.85 -3.85 12.71
C SER A 113 -3.59 -5.01 11.75
N PHE A 114 -3.97 -6.23 12.13
CA PHE A 114 -3.77 -7.43 11.33
C PHE A 114 -4.40 -7.30 9.94
N SER A 115 -3.58 -7.42 8.89
CA SER A 115 -4.01 -7.61 7.50
C SER A 115 -3.40 -8.89 6.94
N SER A 116 -4.13 -9.55 6.04
CA SER A 116 -3.66 -10.75 5.35
C SER A 116 -2.44 -10.47 4.48
N ASN A 117 -2.43 -9.37 3.70
CA ASN A 117 -1.30 -9.06 2.82
C ASN A 117 -0.07 -8.67 3.64
N LEU A 118 -0.24 -7.86 4.68
CA LEU A 118 0.83 -7.58 5.64
C LEU A 118 1.44 -8.85 6.26
N CYS A 119 0.61 -9.78 6.74
CA CYS A 119 1.08 -11.05 7.31
C CYS A 119 1.89 -11.87 6.29
N MET A 120 1.44 -11.94 5.04
CA MET A 120 2.14 -12.65 3.97
C MET A 120 3.46 -11.96 3.59
N SER A 121 3.48 -10.64 3.54
CA SER A 121 4.66 -9.82 3.29
C SER A 121 5.72 -9.99 4.38
N GLU A 122 5.33 -9.95 5.66
CA GLU A 122 6.23 -10.26 6.78
C GLU A 122 6.79 -11.69 6.68
N CYS A 123 5.93 -12.68 6.40
CA CYS A 123 6.33 -14.07 6.26
C CYS A 123 7.39 -14.25 5.15
N ARG A 124 7.16 -13.59 4.01
CA ARG A 124 8.09 -13.59 2.87
C ARG A 124 9.40 -12.92 3.25
N LEU A 125 9.37 -11.74 3.89
CA LEU A 125 10.56 -11.04 4.34
C LEU A 125 11.38 -11.87 5.32
N ARG A 126 10.74 -12.45 6.35
CA ARG A 126 11.41 -13.35 7.32
C ARG A 126 12.09 -14.52 6.64
N THR A 127 11.45 -15.09 5.61
CA THR A 127 12.02 -16.19 4.82
C THR A 127 13.23 -15.74 4.03
N ILE A 128 13.16 -14.57 3.36
CA ILE A 128 14.28 -13.99 2.61
C ILE A 128 15.46 -13.71 3.54
N VAL A 129 15.23 -13.05 4.68
CA VAL A 129 16.29 -12.76 5.65
C VAL A 129 16.92 -14.06 6.17
N LYS A 130 16.12 -15.07 6.51
CA LYS A 130 16.62 -16.36 7.01
C LYS A 130 17.47 -17.11 5.98
N LEU A 131 17.13 -17.06 4.70
CA LEU A 131 17.79 -17.82 3.64
C LEU A 131 18.95 -17.05 2.98
N CYS A 132 18.77 -15.75 2.77
CA CYS A 132 19.65 -14.90 1.96
C CYS A 132 20.42 -13.87 2.78
N ASN A 133 20.06 -13.65 4.05
CA ASN A 133 20.69 -12.69 4.97
C ASN A 133 20.74 -11.25 4.40
N CYS A 134 19.70 -10.84 3.69
CA CYS A 134 19.54 -9.49 3.15
C CYS A 134 18.07 -9.04 3.15
N VAL A 135 17.83 -7.73 3.13
CA VAL A 135 16.50 -7.12 3.04
C VAL A 135 16.36 -6.45 1.68
N PRO A 136 15.39 -6.84 0.84
CA PRO A 136 15.13 -6.15 -0.42
C PRO A 136 14.68 -4.71 -0.18
N PHE A 137 15.13 -3.79 -1.03
CA PHE A 137 14.91 -2.34 -0.84
C PHE A 137 13.43 -1.92 -0.75
N PHE A 138 12.52 -2.68 -1.36
CA PHE A 138 11.08 -2.39 -1.35
C PHE A 138 10.37 -2.83 -0.05
N TYR A 139 11.07 -3.50 0.86
CA TYR A 139 10.61 -3.76 2.22
C TYR A 139 11.06 -2.68 3.21
N ALA A 140 11.35 -1.46 2.75
CA ALA A 140 11.94 -0.39 3.56
C ALA A 140 11.16 -0.08 4.86
N ASP A 141 9.83 -0.26 4.85
CA ASP A 141 8.96 -0.03 6.01
C ASP A 141 9.10 -1.09 7.12
N PHE A 142 9.78 -2.21 6.84
CA PHE A 142 10.10 -3.26 7.81
C PHE A 142 11.54 -3.17 8.32
N SER A 143 12.30 -2.13 7.96
CA SER A 143 13.70 -1.98 8.34
C SER A 143 13.94 -1.61 9.80
N GLU A 144 12.87 -1.40 10.59
CA GLU A 144 12.95 -1.28 12.05
C GLU A 144 12.93 -2.65 12.79
N PHE A 145 13.02 -3.78 12.07
CA PHE A 145 13.01 -5.15 12.64
C PHE A 145 14.26 -5.97 12.30
#